data_AF-A0A538K8D9-F1
#
_entry.id   AF-A0A538K8D9-F1
#
_cell.length_a   1.000
_cell.length_b   1.000
_cell.length_c   1.000
_cell.angle_alpha   90.00
_cell.angle_beta   90.00
_cell.angle_gamma   90.00
#
_symmetry.space_group_name_H-M   'P 1'
#
loop_
_entity.id
_entity.type
_entity.pdbx_description
1 polymer ?
#
loop_
_entity_poly.entity_id
_entity_poly.type
_entity_poly.pdbx_seq_one_letter_code
_entity_poly.pdbx_strand_id
1 'polypeptide(L)'
;MPAWDANGDGALWVGASGYTVGCKLRRFVTLVKANYTQISFPRNVITANWLQITGKKKAVVDTTGQHAQPKSIRPPKKQAAAQAAAVQVRCTPTLPAGVTDPCLVYAKNQVKPNTGAKVATIASQMFTAAQLAGFQQLATADGKYYPAGTCPTNLTGNPAGNNIVFVEDLTGCPAINVNGNDKNNPGFLVIKKGMLTLAGKATYYGFIYHANTAGVNTKLIYLTGSAVIQGAVSVDGLGGVNPATKHTAIIFDPRPLALPKVRTNAIAVPGTWRELDPGQ
;
A
#
# COMPACT_ATOMS: atom_id res chain seq x y z
N MET A 1 -6.26 25.92 -5.58
CA MET A 1 -5.06 26.43 -6.26
C MET A 1 -5.06 25.86 -7.67
N PRO A 2 -4.78 26.63 -8.73
CA PRO A 2 -4.63 26.05 -10.07
C PRO A 2 -3.53 24.99 -10.02
N ALA A 3 -3.82 23.79 -10.53
CA ALA A 3 -2.78 22.80 -10.74
C ALA A 3 -1.90 23.30 -11.88
N TRP A 4 -0.66 23.71 -11.57
CA TRP A 4 0.34 24.15 -12.55
C TRP A 4 0.70 23.05 -13.56
N ASP A 5 0.41 21.80 -13.21
CA ASP A 5 0.47 20.62 -14.06
C ASP A 5 -0.96 20.30 -14.54
N ALA A 6 -1.38 20.94 -15.62
CA ALA A 6 -2.75 20.83 -16.14
C ALA A 6 -3.01 19.50 -16.88
N ASN A 7 -1.96 18.84 -17.38
CA ASN A 7 -2.04 17.56 -18.10
C ASN A 7 -1.74 16.34 -17.21
N GLY A 8 -1.31 16.55 -15.95
CA GLY A 8 -1.10 15.51 -14.96
C GLY A 8 0.13 14.65 -15.21
N ASP A 9 1.08 15.12 -16.01
CA ASP A 9 2.27 14.34 -16.41
C ASP A 9 3.42 14.41 -15.37
N GLY A 10 3.22 15.19 -14.31
CA GLY A 10 4.18 15.42 -13.24
C GLY A 10 5.33 16.33 -13.66
N ALA A 11 5.19 17.08 -14.77
CA ALA A 11 6.16 18.04 -15.25
C ALA A 11 5.57 19.45 -15.34
N LEU A 12 6.43 20.45 -15.16
CA LEU A 12 6.06 21.85 -15.33
C LEU A 12 7.25 22.65 -15.85
N TRP A 13 6.97 23.65 -16.68
CA TRP A 13 7.99 24.61 -17.10
C TRP A 13 8.22 25.61 -15.97
N VAL A 14 9.45 25.70 -15.49
CA VAL A 14 9.87 26.69 -14.50
C VAL A 14 10.66 27.77 -15.21
N GLY A 15 10.23 29.02 -15.05
CA GLY A 15 10.90 30.20 -15.57
C GLY A 15 11.69 30.94 -14.48
N ALA A 16 12.83 31.50 -14.86
CA ALA A 16 13.57 32.47 -14.06
C ALA A 16 13.88 33.70 -14.94
N SER A 17 13.84 34.88 -14.34
CA SER A 17 14.18 36.12 -15.03
C SER A 17 15.11 36.98 -14.19
N GLY A 18 16.06 37.64 -14.83
CA GLY A 18 17.04 38.49 -14.15
C GLY A 18 17.72 39.47 -15.09
N TYR A 19 18.27 40.54 -14.54
CA TYR A 19 19.05 41.51 -15.30
C TYR A 19 20.53 41.12 -15.34
N THR A 20 21.14 41.14 -16.52
CA THR A 20 22.59 40.97 -16.66
C THR A 20 23.32 42.29 -16.48
N VAL A 21 24.66 42.23 -16.44
CA VAL A 21 25.53 43.39 -16.60
C VAL A 21 25.08 44.17 -17.84
N GLY A 22 24.81 45.47 -17.68
CA GLY A 22 24.24 46.33 -18.74
C GLY A 22 22.70 46.41 -18.79
N CYS A 23 22.00 46.06 -17.70
CA CYS A 23 20.54 46.23 -17.54
C CYS A 23 19.68 45.50 -18.59
N LYS A 24 20.19 44.43 -19.19
CA LYS A 24 19.42 43.59 -20.12
C LYS A 24 18.68 42.51 -19.36
N LEU A 25 17.34 42.48 -19.46
CA LEU A 25 16.53 41.41 -18.89
C LEU A 25 16.75 40.12 -19.69
N ARG A 26 17.06 39.03 -19.00
CA ARG A 26 17.15 37.67 -19.54
C ARG A 26 16.08 36.80 -18.90
N ARG A 27 15.47 35.92 -19.70
CA ARG A 27 14.49 34.94 -19.24
C ARG A 27 14.97 33.56 -19.63
N PHE A 28 14.94 32.64 -18.69
CA PHE A 28 15.30 31.24 -18.90
C PHE A 28 14.14 30.38 -18.49
N VAL A 29 13.92 29.30 -19.24
CA VAL A 29 12.96 28.26 -18.86
C VAL A 29 13.65 26.90 -18.87
N THR A 30 13.23 26.01 -17.99
CA THR A 30 13.60 24.60 -17.99
C THR A 30 12.39 23.75 -17.64
N LEU A 31 12.30 22.56 -18.22
CA LEU A 31 11.29 21.59 -17.83
C LEU A 31 11.73 20.94 -16.53
N VAL A 32 10.92 21.05 -15.50
CA VAL A 32 11.14 20.38 -14.22
C VAL A 32 10.14 19.24 -14.11
N LYS A 33 10.63 18.05 -13.79
CA LYS A 33 9.79 16.86 -13.60
C LYS A 33 9.91 16.34 -12.17
N ALA A 34 8.80 15.85 -11.63
CA ALA A 34 8.78 15.10 -10.40
C ALA A 34 9.60 13.81 -10.56
N ASN A 35 10.58 13.63 -9.68
CA ASN A 35 11.32 12.39 -9.56
C ASN A 35 10.64 11.48 -8.55
N TYR A 36 10.55 10.20 -8.90
CA TYR A 36 9.90 9.18 -8.09
C TYR A 36 10.89 8.08 -7.79
N THR A 37 10.99 7.69 -6.52
CA THR A 37 11.78 6.53 -6.12
C THR A 37 10.84 5.38 -5.79
N GLN A 38 11.07 4.24 -6.43
CA GLN A 38 10.37 3.00 -6.10
C GLN A 38 10.85 2.53 -4.73
N ILE A 39 9.90 2.20 -3.85
CA ILE A 39 10.22 1.60 -2.56
C ILE A 39 10.09 0.09 -2.71
N SER A 40 11.17 -0.64 -2.43
CA SER A 40 11.15 -2.10 -2.44
C SER A 40 10.55 -2.63 -1.16
N PHE A 41 9.69 -3.64 -1.29
CA PHE A 41 9.10 -4.33 -0.15
C PHE A 41 9.68 -5.73 0.00
N PRO A 42 9.82 -6.21 1.24
CA PRO A 42 10.01 -7.63 1.47
C PRO A 42 8.91 -8.43 0.76
N ARG A 43 9.30 -9.52 0.10
CA ARG A 43 8.38 -10.40 -0.62
C ARG A 43 7.62 -11.31 0.35
N ASN A 44 6.85 -10.69 1.23
CA ASN A 44 6.01 -11.33 2.23
C ASN A 44 4.54 -11.18 1.85
N VAL A 45 3.74 -12.20 2.11
CA VAL A 45 2.28 -12.08 1.95
C VAL A 45 1.67 -11.34 3.14
N ILE A 46 2.23 -11.55 4.33
CA ILE A 46 1.81 -10.88 5.57
C ILE A 46 3.08 -10.48 6.32
N THR A 47 3.17 -9.22 6.73
CA THR A 47 4.14 -8.73 7.71
C THR A 47 3.40 -7.99 8.81
N ALA A 48 3.40 -8.47 10.04
CA ALA A 48 2.67 -7.83 11.14
C ALA A 48 3.33 -8.09 12.51
N ASN A 49 2.79 -7.53 13.59
CA ASN A 49 3.22 -7.96 14.93
C ASN A 49 2.71 -9.37 15.25
N TRP A 50 1.46 -9.63 14.90
CA TRP A 50 0.81 -10.91 15.13
C TRP A 50 -0.20 -11.26 14.02
N LEU A 51 -0.48 -12.55 13.88
CA LEU A 51 -1.48 -13.12 12.99
C LEU A 51 -2.32 -14.11 13.79
N GLN A 52 -3.64 -13.94 13.77
CA GLN A 52 -4.57 -14.90 14.34
C GLN A 52 -5.64 -15.26 13.32
N ILE A 53 -5.61 -16.51 12.86
CA ILE A 53 -6.65 -17.04 11.96
C ILE A 53 -7.73 -17.68 12.83
N THR A 54 -8.87 -16.99 12.94
CA THR A 54 -10.05 -17.49 13.67
C THR A 54 -11.04 -18.21 12.75
N GLY A 55 -10.85 -18.11 11.43
CA GLY A 55 -11.61 -18.83 10.44
C GLY A 55 -11.47 -20.36 10.56
N LYS A 56 -12.48 -21.10 10.09
CA LYS A 56 -12.50 -22.58 10.16
C LYS A 56 -11.96 -23.28 8.91
N LYS A 57 -11.57 -22.55 7.86
CA LYS A 57 -11.09 -23.16 6.60
C LYS A 57 -9.68 -23.72 6.76
N LYS A 58 -9.40 -24.82 6.05
CA LYS A 58 -8.08 -25.47 5.95
C LYS A 58 -7.05 -24.73 5.08
N ALA A 59 -7.35 -23.58 4.48
CA ALA A 59 -6.43 -22.84 3.59
C ALA A 59 -6.90 -21.38 3.48
N VAL A 60 -6.61 -20.60 4.51
CA VAL A 60 -7.04 -19.21 4.65
C VAL A 60 -6.03 -18.26 4.00
N VAL A 61 -4.74 -18.58 4.09
CA VAL A 61 -3.65 -17.81 3.43
C VAL A 61 -3.00 -18.70 2.38
N ASP A 62 -3.01 -18.26 1.12
CA ASP A 62 -2.25 -18.86 0.01
C ASP A 62 -0.96 -18.06 -0.17
N THR A 63 0.16 -18.65 0.25
CA THR A 63 1.47 -18.01 0.18
C THR A 63 2.14 -18.19 -1.18
N THR A 64 1.60 -19.04 -2.04
CA THR A 64 2.16 -19.32 -3.38
C THR A 64 1.59 -18.45 -4.47
N GLY A 65 0.38 -17.89 -4.28
CA GLY A 65 -0.35 -17.22 -5.36
C GLY A 65 -0.92 -18.16 -6.41
N GLN A 66 -1.06 -19.47 -6.13
CA GLN A 66 -1.74 -20.42 -7.04
C GLN A 66 -3.18 -20.01 -7.36
N HIS A 67 -3.82 -19.27 -6.46
CA HIS A 67 -5.17 -18.75 -6.65
C HIS A 67 -5.20 -17.27 -7.07
N ALA A 68 -4.04 -16.69 -7.39
CA ALA A 68 -3.93 -15.29 -7.79
C ALA A 68 -4.75 -15.02 -9.05
N GLN A 69 -5.18 -13.77 -9.20
CA GLN A 69 -5.97 -13.34 -10.35
C GLN A 69 -5.34 -12.11 -11.00
N PRO A 70 -5.29 -12.05 -12.36
CA PRO A 70 -5.81 -13.03 -13.33
C PRO A 70 -5.04 -14.35 -13.37
N LYS A 71 -5.58 -15.37 -14.04
CA LYS A 71 -4.91 -16.69 -14.14
C LYS A 71 -3.51 -16.61 -14.76
N SER A 72 -3.26 -15.63 -15.62
CA SER A 72 -1.98 -15.42 -16.31
C SER A 72 -0.81 -15.10 -15.39
N ILE A 73 -1.06 -14.64 -14.17
CA ILE A 73 0.00 -14.29 -13.21
C ILE A 73 0.32 -15.42 -12.22
N ARG A 74 -0.41 -16.54 -12.28
CA ARG A 74 -0.22 -17.65 -11.36
C ARG A 74 1.11 -18.32 -11.64
N PRO A 75 1.91 -18.64 -10.61
CA PRO A 75 3.11 -19.41 -10.85
C PRO A 75 2.76 -20.82 -11.35
N PRO A 76 3.64 -21.48 -12.11
CA PRO A 76 3.46 -22.89 -12.47
C PRO A 76 3.31 -23.74 -11.21
N LYS A 77 2.33 -24.66 -11.18
CA LYS A 77 2.02 -25.48 -9.99
C LYS A 77 3.24 -26.19 -9.40
N LYS A 78 4.15 -26.65 -10.26
CA LYS A 78 5.40 -27.34 -9.85
C LYS A 78 6.40 -26.40 -9.15
N GLN A 79 6.36 -25.10 -9.41
CA GLN A 79 7.28 -24.09 -8.84
C GLN A 79 6.65 -23.28 -7.71
N ALA A 80 5.33 -23.37 -7.56
CA ALA A 80 4.53 -22.60 -6.61
C ALA A 80 5.06 -22.64 -5.17
N ALA A 81 5.38 -23.84 -4.69
CA ALA A 81 5.87 -24.04 -3.33
C ALA A 81 7.27 -23.43 -3.12
N ALA A 82 8.13 -23.47 -4.14
CA ALA A 82 9.48 -22.91 -4.08
C ALA A 82 9.49 -21.36 -4.13
N GLN A 83 8.42 -20.75 -4.62
CA GLN A 83 8.26 -19.29 -4.73
C GLN A 83 7.32 -18.71 -3.66
N ALA A 84 6.99 -19.49 -2.63
CA ALA A 84 6.06 -19.08 -1.60
C ALA A 84 6.59 -17.87 -0.82
N ALA A 85 5.75 -16.84 -0.70
CA ALA A 85 6.05 -15.67 0.12
C ALA A 85 5.91 -16.00 1.61
N ALA A 86 6.77 -15.41 2.44
CA ALA A 86 6.71 -15.68 3.87
C ALA A 86 5.50 -14.99 4.53
N VAL A 87 4.99 -15.62 5.59
CA VAL A 87 4.16 -14.97 6.60
C VAL A 87 5.09 -14.65 7.75
N GLN A 88 5.41 -13.37 7.94
CA GLN A 88 6.34 -12.94 8.98
C GLN A 88 5.59 -12.20 10.08
N VAL A 89 5.76 -12.65 11.32
CA VAL A 89 5.28 -11.96 12.51
C VAL A 89 6.44 -11.61 13.42
N ARG A 90 6.37 -10.45 14.08
CA ARG A 90 7.46 -9.95 14.92
C ARG A 90 7.38 -10.43 16.35
N CYS A 91 6.17 -10.71 16.84
CA CYS A 91 5.95 -11.27 18.17
C CYS A 91 6.54 -10.42 19.30
N THR A 92 6.35 -9.11 19.24
CA THR A 92 6.76 -8.23 20.34
C THR A 92 5.96 -8.55 21.60
N PRO A 93 6.53 -8.36 22.82
CA PRO A 93 5.94 -8.86 24.07
C PRO A 93 4.57 -8.27 24.41
N THR A 94 4.23 -7.10 23.85
CA THR A 94 2.93 -6.44 24.07
C THR A 94 1.90 -6.95 23.06
N LEU A 95 1.32 -8.12 23.33
CA LEU A 95 0.21 -8.68 22.57
C LEU A 95 -1.16 -8.28 23.16
N PRO A 96 -2.23 -8.16 22.35
CA PRO A 96 -3.57 -7.87 22.87
C PRO A 96 -4.12 -9.04 23.70
N ALA A 97 -5.04 -8.75 24.61
CA ALA A 97 -5.71 -9.78 25.42
C ALA A 97 -6.35 -10.86 24.54
N GLY A 98 -6.08 -12.13 24.84
CA GLY A 98 -6.53 -13.28 24.05
C GLY A 98 -5.60 -13.69 22.89
N VAL A 99 -4.53 -12.93 22.64
CA VAL A 99 -3.39 -13.34 21.82
C VAL A 99 -2.21 -13.57 22.76
N THR A 100 -2.10 -14.78 23.29
CA THR A 100 -0.88 -15.20 24.00
C THR A 100 0.20 -15.57 22.97
N ASP A 101 1.46 -15.68 23.38
CA ASP A 101 2.40 -16.50 22.60
C ASP A 101 1.70 -17.86 22.34
N PRO A 102 1.54 -18.25 21.07
CA PRO A 102 2.15 -17.64 19.89
C PRO A 102 1.33 -16.49 19.28
N CYS A 103 1.96 -15.32 19.14
CA CYS A 103 1.68 -14.25 18.15
C CYS A 103 1.36 -14.74 16.71
N LEU A 104 1.57 -16.02 16.43
CA LEU A 104 1.28 -16.72 15.20
C LEU A 104 0.27 -17.84 15.49
N VAL A 105 -1.01 -17.49 15.57
CA VAL A 105 -2.09 -18.42 15.89
C VAL A 105 -2.81 -18.85 14.63
N TYR A 106 -2.65 -20.11 14.23
CA TYR A 106 -3.49 -20.76 13.23
C TYR A 106 -3.43 -22.28 13.34
N ALA A 107 -4.49 -22.95 12.89
CA ALA A 107 -4.55 -24.41 12.84
C ALA A 107 -3.71 -24.98 11.69
N LYS A 108 -3.43 -26.29 11.76
CA LYS A 108 -2.72 -27.02 10.70
C LYS A 108 -3.37 -26.76 9.33
N ASN A 109 -2.53 -26.48 8.34
CA ASN A 109 -2.87 -26.19 6.95
C ASN A 109 -3.50 -24.82 6.67
N GLN A 110 -3.84 -23.98 7.65
CA GLN A 110 -4.50 -22.69 7.36
C GLN A 110 -3.63 -21.72 6.55
N VAL A 111 -2.31 -21.85 6.62
CA VAL A 111 -1.33 -21.17 5.76
C VAL A 111 -0.73 -22.21 4.81
N LYS A 112 -0.76 -21.97 3.49
CA LYS A 112 -0.33 -22.95 2.47
C LYS A 112 0.63 -22.39 1.41
N PRO A 113 1.84 -23.01 1.26
CA PRO A 113 2.51 -23.85 2.26
C PRO A 113 2.68 -23.11 3.59
N ASN A 114 2.96 -23.84 4.66
CA ASN A 114 3.20 -23.22 5.95
C ASN A 114 4.53 -22.45 5.93
N THR A 115 4.48 -21.15 5.66
CA THR A 115 5.63 -20.23 5.63
C THR A 115 5.62 -19.25 6.81
N GLY A 116 4.86 -19.56 7.86
CA GLY A 116 4.81 -18.75 9.06
C GLY A 116 6.13 -18.77 9.81
N ALA A 117 6.71 -17.60 10.02
CA ALA A 117 7.97 -17.41 10.73
C ALA A 117 7.86 -16.27 11.74
N LYS A 118 8.48 -16.47 12.92
CA LYS A 118 8.70 -15.41 13.89
C LYS A 118 10.03 -14.72 13.56
N VAL A 119 10.04 -13.40 13.45
CA VAL A 119 11.25 -12.60 13.19
C VAL A 119 11.44 -11.64 14.36
N ALA A 120 12.40 -11.92 15.25
CA ALA A 120 12.54 -11.29 16.56
C ALA A 120 13.05 -9.83 16.54
N THR A 121 12.87 -9.10 15.44
CA THR A 121 13.22 -7.69 15.34
C THR A 121 11.95 -6.83 15.43
N ILE A 122 11.95 -5.90 16.39
CA ILE A 122 10.93 -4.85 16.48
C ILE A 122 11.04 -4.04 15.20
N ALA A 123 9.99 -4.01 14.39
CA ALA A 123 10.06 -3.23 13.16
C ALA A 123 9.98 -1.75 13.50
N SER A 124 10.97 -1.02 12.99
CA SER A 124 10.79 0.38 12.63
C SER A 124 9.61 0.50 11.68
N GLN A 125 9.00 1.68 11.66
CA GLN A 125 8.01 2.03 10.65
C GLN A 125 8.58 1.72 9.25
N MET A 126 7.85 0.96 8.44
CA MET A 126 8.27 0.56 7.09
C MET A 126 8.49 1.78 6.21
N PHE A 127 7.70 2.82 6.44
CA PHE A 127 7.84 4.11 5.79
C PHE A 127 8.08 5.23 6.78
N THR A 128 8.96 6.15 6.39
CA THR A 128 9.17 7.41 7.08
C THR A 128 7.92 8.30 6.99
N ALA A 129 7.81 9.26 7.91
CA ALA A 129 6.73 10.26 7.88
C ALA A 129 6.70 11.04 6.54
N ALA A 130 7.86 11.34 5.96
CA ALA A 130 7.96 12.01 4.66
C ALA A 130 7.39 11.15 3.50
N GLN A 131 7.67 9.84 3.50
CA GLN A 131 7.11 8.92 2.51
C GLN A 131 5.59 8.81 2.64
N LEU A 132 5.06 8.76 3.88
CA LEU A 132 3.62 8.76 4.12
C LEU A 132 2.96 10.07 3.66
N ALA A 133 3.59 11.21 3.91
CA ALA A 133 3.14 12.49 3.38
C ALA A 133 3.16 12.51 1.83
N GLY A 134 4.16 11.89 1.21
CA GLY A 134 4.24 11.72 -0.23
C GLY A 134 3.06 10.90 -0.79
N PHE A 135 2.74 9.75 -0.18
CA PHE A 135 1.57 8.96 -0.57
C PHE A 135 0.25 9.72 -0.38
N GLN A 136 0.13 10.49 0.70
CA GLN A 136 -1.02 11.35 0.95
C GLN A 136 -1.20 12.40 -0.15
N GLN A 137 -0.11 13.05 -0.57
CA GLN A 137 -0.15 14.04 -1.66
C GLN A 137 -0.58 13.39 -2.99
N LEU A 138 -0.03 12.21 -3.32
CA LEU A 138 -0.40 11.49 -4.54
C LEU A 138 -1.87 11.05 -4.52
N ALA A 139 -2.35 10.52 -3.40
CA ALA A 139 -3.76 10.18 -3.23
C ALA A 139 -4.67 11.41 -3.29
N THR A 140 -4.22 12.57 -2.79
CA THR A 140 -4.98 13.83 -2.88
C THR A 140 -5.11 14.29 -4.32
N ALA A 141 -4.03 14.22 -5.10
CA ALA A 141 -4.04 14.54 -6.53
C ALA A 141 -4.98 13.61 -7.32
N ASP A 142 -5.08 12.34 -6.91
CA ASP A 142 -5.98 11.35 -7.51
C ASP A 142 -7.44 11.43 -7.01
N GLY A 143 -7.76 12.31 -6.06
CA GLY A 143 -9.09 12.35 -5.42
C GLY A 143 -9.41 11.10 -4.58
N LYS A 144 -8.38 10.41 -4.10
CA LYS A 144 -8.42 9.15 -3.33
C LYS A 144 -7.85 9.29 -1.92
N TYR A 145 -7.78 10.52 -1.43
CA TYR A 145 -7.44 10.84 -0.05
C TYR A 145 -8.70 10.98 0.81
N TYR A 146 -8.71 10.28 1.94
CA TYR A 146 -9.79 10.29 2.92
C TYR A 146 -9.26 10.84 4.25
N PRO A 147 -9.57 12.10 4.61
CA PRO A 147 -9.15 12.70 5.88
C PRO A 147 -9.84 12.04 7.06
N ALA A 148 -9.33 12.28 8.28
CA ALA A 148 -9.94 11.75 9.49
C ALA A 148 -11.44 12.11 9.60
N GLY A 149 -12.26 11.14 10.00
CA GLY A 149 -13.72 11.28 10.05
C GLY A 149 -14.44 11.03 8.72
N THR A 150 -13.71 10.84 7.62
CA THR A 150 -14.29 10.45 6.31
C THR A 150 -14.00 8.99 6.00
N CYS A 151 -15.06 8.21 5.75
CA CYS A 151 -14.93 6.80 5.40
C CYS A 151 -14.97 6.58 3.89
N PRO A 152 -14.03 5.83 3.31
CA PRO A 152 -14.12 5.44 1.91
C PRO A 152 -15.32 4.51 1.68
N THR A 153 -16.12 4.81 0.65
CA THR A 153 -17.23 3.95 0.22
C THR A 153 -16.75 2.73 -0.58
N ASN A 154 -15.58 2.83 -1.21
CA ASN A 154 -14.85 1.73 -1.84
C ASN A 154 -13.34 1.98 -1.74
N LEU A 155 -12.53 0.97 -2.05
CA LEU A 155 -11.07 1.02 -1.97
C LEU A 155 -10.40 1.06 -3.35
N THR A 156 -11.10 1.56 -4.37
CA THR A 156 -10.59 1.63 -5.74
C THR A 156 -9.76 2.90 -5.93
N GLY A 157 -8.49 2.74 -6.28
CA GLY A 157 -7.60 3.85 -6.62
C GLY A 157 -7.92 4.43 -8.00
N ASN A 158 -7.10 5.38 -8.45
CA ASN A 158 -7.16 5.91 -9.82
C ASN A 158 -6.19 5.13 -10.72
N PRO A 159 -6.66 4.25 -11.63
CA PRO A 159 -5.78 3.46 -12.50
C PRO A 159 -5.04 4.31 -13.55
N ALA A 160 -5.54 5.52 -13.86
CA ALA A 160 -4.85 6.48 -14.73
C ALA A 160 -3.78 7.29 -13.97
N GLY A 161 -3.82 7.25 -12.63
CA GLY A 161 -2.89 7.97 -11.75
C GLY A 161 -1.95 7.02 -11.01
N ASN A 162 -1.76 7.26 -9.71
CA ASN A 162 -0.83 6.47 -8.89
C ASN A 162 -1.46 5.17 -8.37
N ASN A 163 -2.77 4.99 -8.55
CA ASN A 163 -3.57 3.90 -8.01
C ASN A 163 -3.41 3.70 -6.49
N ILE A 164 -3.24 4.82 -5.76
CA ILE A 164 -3.11 4.87 -4.31
C ILE A 164 -4.42 5.33 -3.68
N VAL A 165 -4.85 4.65 -2.62
CA VAL A 165 -5.89 5.13 -1.71
C VAL A 165 -5.24 5.40 -0.37
N PHE A 166 -5.46 6.59 0.19
CA PHE A 166 -4.87 6.98 1.47
C PHE A 166 -5.97 7.36 2.45
N VAL A 167 -6.01 6.69 3.60
CA VAL A 167 -6.99 6.91 4.65
C VAL A 167 -6.29 7.30 5.94
N GLU A 168 -6.61 8.48 6.47
CA GLU A 168 -5.99 8.94 7.71
C GLU A 168 -6.48 8.17 8.93
N ASP A 169 -7.79 7.94 9.03
CA ASP A 169 -8.39 7.28 10.18
C ASP A 169 -9.68 6.54 9.79
N LEU A 170 -9.69 5.22 10.01
CA LEU A 170 -10.86 4.36 9.82
C LEU A 170 -11.70 4.19 11.10
N THR A 171 -11.39 4.91 12.18
CA THR A 171 -12.16 4.82 13.43
C THR A 171 -13.61 5.25 13.19
N GLY A 172 -14.55 4.39 13.57
CA GLY A 172 -15.99 4.60 13.34
C GLY A 172 -16.46 4.25 11.93
N CYS A 173 -15.57 3.88 11.00
CA CYS A 173 -15.98 3.50 9.67
C CYS A 173 -16.68 2.13 9.65
N PRO A 174 -17.75 1.98 8.84
CA PRO A 174 -18.41 0.70 8.67
C PRO A 174 -17.49 -0.30 7.96
N ALA A 175 -17.84 -1.58 8.06
CA ALA A 175 -17.18 -2.61 7.28
C ALA A 175 -17.35 -2.34 5.77
N ILE A 176 -16.25 -2.41 5.03
CA ILE A 176 -16.25 -2.26 3.58
C ILE A 176 -16.63 -3.60 2.97
N ASN A 177 -17.77 -3.64 2.28
CA ASN A 177 -18.36 -4.84 1.71
C ASN A 177 -18.40 -4.83 0.17
N VAL A 178 -17.85 -3.80 -0.45
CA VAL A 178 -17.71 -3.67 -1.91
C VAL A 178 -16.28 -3.99 -2.34
N ASN A 179 -16.12 -4.37 -3.61
CA ASN A 179 -14.80 -4.60 -4.19
C ASN A 179 -13.98 -3.30 -4.23
N GLY A 180 -12.66 -3.43 -4.13
CA GLY A 180 -11.73 -2.34 -4.42
C GLY A 180 -11.27 -2.36 -5.88
N ASN A 181 -9.97 -2.14 -6.07
CA ASN A 181 -9.26 -2.32 -7.34
C ASN A 181 -9.58 -3.64 -8.04
N ASP A 182 -9.23 -3.77 -9.32
CA ASP A 182 -9.47 -4.97 -10.11
C ASP A 182 -8.20 -5.82 -10.33
N LYS A 183 -8.38 -7.03 -10.88
CA LYS A 183 -7.30 -8.00 -11.11
C LYS A 183 -6.22 -7.52 -12.08
N ASN A 184 -6.56 -6.67 -13.03
CA ASN A 184 -5.65 -6.13 -14.02
C ASN A 184 -4.93 -4.89 -13.49
N ASN A 185 -5.60 -4.09 -12.64
CA ASN A 185 -5.09 -2.86 -12.06
C ASN A 185 -5.00 -2.94 -10.53
N PRO A 186 -4.11 -3.79 -9.96
CA PRO A 186 -3.91 -3.79 -8.52
C PRO A 186 -3.43 -2.42 -8.05
N GLY A 187 -3.82 -2.04 -6.83
CA GLY A 187 -3.44 -0.74 -6.26
C GLY A 187 -2.72 -0.84 -4.93
N PHE A 188 -2.60 0.30 -4.26
CA PHE A 188 -1.94 0.43 -2.97
C PHE A 188 -2.83 1.18 -1.98
N LEU A 189 -3.18 0.54 -0.86
CA LEU A 189 -3.98 1.14 0.19
C LEU A 189 -3.10 1.45 1.40
N VAL A 190 -3.07 2.72 1.79
CA VAL A 190 -2.36 3.21 2.99
C VAL A 190 -3.38 3.62 4.04
N ILE A 191 -3.24 3.08 5.25
CA ILE A 191 -4.09 3.42 6.40
C ILE A 191 -3.19 3.90 7.54
N LYS A 192 -3.45 5.10 8.07
CA LYS A 192 -2.68 5.65 9.20
C LYS A 192 -3.19 5.17 10.56
N LYS A 193 -4.51 5.16 10.77
CA LYS A 193 -5.20 4.84 12.04
C LYS A 193 -6.54 4.12 11.80
N GLY A 194 -7.12 3.58 12.87
CA GLY A 194 -8.38 2.84 12.84
C GLY A 194 -8.18 1.37 12.43
N MET A 195 -9.27 0.63 12.24
CA MET A 195 -9.24 -0.77 11.83
C MET A 195 -9.92 -0.90 10.47
N LEU A 196 -9.24 -1.51 9.49
CA LEU A 196 -9.88 -1.94 8.25
C LEU A 196 -10.65 -3.23 8.48
N THR A 197 -11.96 -3.19 8.24
CA THR A 197 -12.79 -4.39 8.16
C THR A 197 -13.26 -4.59 6.72
N LEU A 198 -12.80 -5.66 6.07
CA LEU A 198 -13.38 -6.15 4.81
C LEU A 198 -14.38 -7.27 5.13
N ALA A 199 -15.61 -7.11 4.65
CA ALA A 199 -16.72 -8.01 4.94
C ALA A 199 -17.44 -8.49 3.68
N GLY A 200 -18.44 -9.34 3.86
CA GLY A 200 -19.29 -9.82 2.76
C GLY A 200 -18.47 -10.60 1.73
N LYS A 201 -18.55 -10.20 0.46
CA LYS A 201 -17.83 -10.82 -0.67
C LYS A 201 -16.78 -9.88 -1.28
N ALA A 202 -16.39 -8.84 -0.54
CA ALA A 202 -15.45 -7.83 -1.02
C ALA A 202 -14.12 -8.46 -1.44
N THR A 203 -13.66 -8.15 -2.64
CA THR A 203 -12.30 -8.48 -3.08
C THR A 203 -11.50 -7.21 -3.27
N TYR A 204 -10.33 -7.14 -2.64
CA TYR A 204 -9.35 -6.09 -2.85
C TYR A 204 -8.14 -6.66 -3.58
N TYR A 205 -7.72 -6.01 -4.67
CA TYR A 205 -6.53 -6.38 -5.44
C TYR A 205 -5.45 -5.33 -5.21
N GLY A 206 -4.37 -5.70 -4.53
CA GLY A 206 -3.35 -4.73 -4.18
C GLY A 206 -2.58 -5.04 -2.92
N PHE A 207 -1.75 -4.08 -2.53
CA PHE A 207 -1.01 -4.11 -1.28
C PHE A 207 -1.71 -3.23 -0.25
N ILE A 208 -1.97 -3.77 0.95
CA ILE A 208 -2.53 -3.01 2.07
C ILE A 208 -1.41 -2.77 3.06
N TYR A 209 -1.10 -1.51 3.31
CA TYR A 209 -0.17 -1.07 4.32
C TYR A 209 -0.88 -0.27 5.42
N HIS A 210 -0.67 -0.69 6.66
CA HIS A 210 -1.24 -0.05 7.82
C HIS A 210 -0.11 0.50 8.71
N ALA A 211 0.06 1.83 8.71
CA ALA A 211 1.13 2.51 9.43
C ALA A 211 0.99 2.43 10.96
N ASN A 212 -0.22 2.18 11.46
CA ASN A 212 -0.51 2.04 12.88
C ASN A 212 0.07 3.20 13.73
N THR A 213 -0.13 4.43 13.29
CA THR A 213 0.42 5.61 13.97
C THR A 213 -0.21 5.86 15.34
N ALA A 214 -1.32 5.20 15.65
CA ALA A 214 -1.93 5.18 16.98
C ALA A 214 -1.28 4.19 17.96
N GLY A 215 -0.34 3.35 17.49
CA GLY A 215 0.37 2.40 18.34
C GLY A 215 -0.51 1.31 18.95
N VAL A 216 -1.67 1.03 18.35
CA VAL A 216 -2.63 0.07 18.92
C VAL A 216 -2.16 -1.37 18.66
N ASN A 217 -2.44 -2.25 19.61
CA ASN A 217 -2.04 -3.67 19.55
C ASN A 217 -3.18 -4.61 19.09
N THR A 218 -4.30 -4.07 18.62
CA THR A 218 -5.48 -4.84 18.18
C THR A 218 -5.35 -5.35 16.73
N LYS A 219 -6.39 -6.04 16.24
CA LYS A 219 -6.52 -6.38 14.82
C LYS A 219 -6.72 -5.09 14.04
N LEU A 220 -5.80 -4.79 13.13
CA LEU A 220 -5.87 -3.61 12.29
C LEU A 220 -6.38 -3.94 10.89
N ILE A 221 -6.16 -5.18 10.46
CA ILE A 221 -6.73 -5.74 9.25
C ILE A 221 -7.61 -6.92 9.63
N TYR A 222 -8.91 -6.76 9.47
CA TYR A 222 -9.92 -7.75 9.81
C TYR A 222 -10.70 -8.18 8.57
N LEU A 223 -10.73 -9.49 8.31
CA LEU A 223 -11.44 -10.07 7.17
C LEU A 223 -12.56 -10.97 7.68
N THR A 224 -13.79 -10.73 7.25
CA THR A 224 -14.96 -11.54 7.65
C THR A 224 -15.81 -11.93 6.44
N GLY A 225 -16.75 -12.86 6.63
CA GLY A 225 -17.56 -13.42 5.56
C GLY A 225 -16.70 -14.20 4.56
N SER A 226 -16.73 -13.77 3.30
CA SER A 226 -15.99 -14.31 2.16
C SER A 226 -15.06 -13.26 1.53
N ALA A 227 -14.68 -12.21 2.28
CA ALA A 227 -13.79 -11.18 1.80
C ALA A 227 -12.39 -11.73 1.46
N VAL A 228 -11.76 -11.17 0.42
CA VAL A 228 -10.49 -11.62 -0.14
C VAL A 228 -9.55 -10.44 -0.41
N ILE A 229 -8.29 -10.61 -0.08
CA ILE A 229 -7.16 -9.78 -0.51
C ILE A 229 -6.34 -10.59 -1.52
N GLN A 230 -6.20 -10.06 -2.73
CA GLN A 230 -5.34 -10.55 -3.80
C GLN A 230 -4.09 -9.66 -3.83
N GLY A 231 -3.04 -10.05 -3.12
CA GLY A 231 -1.85 -9.23 -2.89
C GLY A 231 -1.16 -9.55 -1.57
N ALA A 232 -0.81 -8.50 -0.84
CA ALA A 232 -0.08 -8.62 0.42
C ALA A 232 -0.57 -7.61 1.46
N VAL A 233 -0.24 -7.88 2.71
CA VAL A 233 -0.61 -7.05 3.86
C VAL A 233 0.61 -6.75 4.71
N SER A 234 0.79 -5.50 5.08
CA SER A 234 1.78 -5.07 6.06
C SER A 234 1.15 -4.19 7.13
N VAL A 235 1.48 -4.47 8.39
CA VAL A 235 0.99 -3.75 9.56
C VAL A 235 2.17 -3.38 10.44
N ASP A 236 2.36 -2.09 10.68
CA ASP A 236 3.42 -1.57 11.52
C ASP A 236 3.08 -1.57 13.01
N GLY A 237 4.13 -1.41 13.83
CA GLY A 237 4.00 -1.38 15.28
C GLY A 237 3.43 -2.67 15.86
N LEU A 238 2.49 -2.56 16.80
CA LEU A 238 1.96 -3.66 17.62
C LEU A 238 0.74 -4.36 17.02
N GLY A 239 0.17 -3.85 15.93
CA GLY A 239 -1.07 -4.34 15.37
C GLY A 239 -0.93 -5.65 14.61
N GLY A 240 -2.06 -6.31 14.39
CA GLY A 240 -2.11 -7.61 13.73
C GLY A 240 -3.14 -7.75 12.63
N VAL A 241 -3.11 -8.93 12.02
CA VAL A 241 -4.03 -9.36 10.97
C VAL A 241 -4.90 -10.49 11.50
N ASN A 242 -6.22 -10.38 11.35
CA ASN A 242 -7.16 -11.42 11.77
C ASN A 242 -8.13 -11.79 10.64
N PRO A 243 -7.85 -12.89 9.91
CA PRO A 243 -8.80 -13.45 8.97
C PRO A 243 -9.81 -14.36 9.68
N ALA A 244 -11.03 -13.87 9.87
CA ALA A 244 -12.19 -14.57 10.43
C ALA A 244 -13.15 -15.07 9.33
N THR A 245 -12.59 -15.63 8.26
CA THR A 245 -13.35 -16.07 7.08
C THR A 245 -13.52 -17.60 7.02
N LYS A 246 -14.55 -18.05 6.31
CA LYS A 246 -14.72 -19.46 5.89
C LYS A 246 -14.07 -19.75 4.53
N HIS A 247 -13.42 -18.75 3.92
CA HIS A 247 -12.80 -18.81 2.58
C HIS A 247 -11.28 -18.60 2.64
N THR A 248 -10.64 -18.60 1.47
CA THR A 248 -9.23 -18.19 1.38
C THR A 248 -9.24 -16.67 1.33
N ALA A 249 -8.71 -16.04 2.36
CA ALA A 249 -8.84 -14.60 2.60
C ALA A 249 -7.68 -13.80 2.03
N ILE A 250 -6.47 -14.36 2.03
CA ILE A 250 -5.27 -13.64 1.57
C ILE A 250 -4.55 -14.55 0.60
N ILE A 251 -4.42 -14.08 -0.64
CA ILE A 251 -3.78 -14.80 -1.74
C ILE A 251 -2.63 -13.94 -2.21
N PHE A 252 -1.42 -14.49 -2.15
CA PHE A 252 -0.22 -13.76 -2.54
C PHE A 252 -0.26 -13.36 -4.02
N ASP A 253 -0.12 -12.06 -4.28
CA ASP A 253 0.18 -11.51 -5.60
C ASP A 253 1.36 -10.53 -5.43
N PRO A 254 2.50 -10.75 -6.11
CA PRO A 254 3.67 -9.90 -5.95
C PRO A 254 3.61 -8.59 -6.76
N ARG A 255 2.74 -8.48 -7.77
CA ARG A 255 2.68 -7.27 -8.63
C ARG A 255 2.48 -5.97 -7.85
N PRO A 256 1.59 -5.93 -6.83
CA PRO A 256 1.38 -4.72 -6.05
C PRO A 256 2.59 -4.27 -5.24
N LEU A 257 3.55 -5.16 -4.96
CA LEU A 257 4.77 -4.83 -4.20
C LEU A 257 5.73 -3.93 -4.98
N ALA A 258 5.58 -3.83 -6.30
CA ALA A 258 6.38 -2.93 -7.14
C ALA A 258 5.71 -1.56 -7.38
N LEU A 259 4.46 -1.38 -6.94
CA LEU A 259 3.68 -0.17 -7.21
C LEU A 259 4.11 1.05 -6.40
N PRO A 260 4.42 0.95 -5.08
CA PRO A 260 4.58 2.15 -4.28
C PRO A 260 5.82 2.93 -4.70
N LYS A 261 5.54 4.12 -5.23
CA LYS A 261 6.51 5.14 -5.61
C LYS A 261 6.22 6.37 -4.77
N VAL A 262 7.27 6.97 -4.23
CA VAL A 262 7.17 8.25 -3.53
C VAL A 262 7.85 9.31 -4.35
N ARG A 263 7.26 10.50 -4.38
CA ARG A 263 7.93 11.68 -4.91
C ARG A 263 9.08 12.03 -3.96
N THR A 264 10.30 12.08 -4.47
CA THR A 264 11.50 12.36 -3.66
C THR A 264 12.00 13.78 -3.86
N ASN A 265 12.02 14.27 -5.10
CA ASN A 265 12.44 15.61 -5.45
C ASN A 265 11.86 16.03 -6.80
N ALA A 266 12.12 17.27 -7.20
CA ALA A 266 11.92 17.75 -8.55
C ALA A 266 13.29 17.89 -9.23
N ILE A 267 13.42 17.43 -10.47
CA ILE A 267 14.66 17.48 -11.23
C ILE A 267 14.46 18.27 -12.52
N ALA A 268 15.42 19.12 -12.86
CA ALA A 268 15.48 19.72 -14.19
C ALA A 268 15.75 18.61 -15.21
N VAL A 269 14.93 18.52 -16.25
CA VAL A 269 15.08 17.54 -17.32
C VAL A 269 16.27 17.95 -18.18
N PRO A 270 17.33 17.13 -18.30
CA PRO A 270 18.51 17.48 -19.08
C PRO A 270 18.15 17.86 -20.52
N GLY A 271 18.81 18.90 -21.05
CA GLY A 271 18.60 19.37 -22.43
C GLY A 271 17.32 20.15 -22.67
N THR A 272 16.54 20.49 -21.63
CA THR A 272 15.29 21.28 -21.78
C THR A 272 15.44 22.76 -21.46
N TRP A 273 16.62 23.20 -21.02
CA TRP A 273 16.85 24.61 -20.73
C TRP A 273 16.93 25.42 -22.04
N ARG A 274 16.31 26.59 -22.05
CA ARG A 274 16.46 27.56 -23.14
C ARG A 274 16.30 28.98 -22.61
N GLU A 275 17.02 29.90 -23.25
CA GLU A 275 16.78 31.32 -23.09
C GLU A 275 15.58 31.73 -23.96
N LEU A 276 14.72 32.59 -23.43
CA LEU A 276 13.59 33.16 -24.18
C LEU A 276 13.96 34.57 -24.68
N ASP A 277 13.44 34.92 -25.85
CA ASP A 277 13.64 36.25 -26.41
C ASP A 277 13.01 37.34 -25.54
N PRO A 278 13.56 38.58 -25.55
CA PRO A 278 12.97 39.71 -24.84
C PRO A 278 11.55 40.00 -25.35
N GLY A 279 10.52 39.55 -24.61
CA GLY A 279 9.11 39.74 -24.95
C GLY A 279 8.25 38.49 -24.81
N GLN A 280 8.85 37.31 -24.67
CA GLN A 280 8.16 36.05 -24.36
C GLN A 280 8.15 35.74 -22.87
#